data_AF-F1LCT5-F1
#
_entry.id   AF-F1LCT5-F1
#
_cell.length_a   1.000
_cell.length_b   1.000
_cell.length_c   1.000
_cell.angle_alpha   90.00
_cell.angle_beta   90.00
_cell.angle_gamma   90.00
#
_symmetry.space_group_name_H-M   'P 1'
#
loop_
_entity.id
_entity.type
_entity.pdbx_description
1 polymer ?
#
loop_
_entity_poly.entity_id
_entity_poly.type
_entity_poly.pdbx_seq_one_letter_code
_entity_poly.pdbx_strand_id
1 'polypeptide(L)'
;MKLQIFSLIALFLPLQADNRDDAYAQRKQWYNSIARHEQAYPQWRTVCDIPPDLWCDSFDAAQRCGVLHQCEQFRRSRRTIKLTLIYEALCPYCQRFIINHLGNLYHQFRGQIELELVPWGNSRLLRDGTIKCNHGEVECDANRLHGCVLDTVKVKHALPFIICFERALVGSTVEAAFQHCSGFIRHHYRTIRRCFESERGIQLQHKAAHRTMSVRPNPIVEVPYILINDYSPNTDTNNLNVFALQHLLKKWLRSIKYRF
;
A
#
# COMPACT_ATOMS: atom_id res chain seq x y z
N MET A 1 25.32 3.68 -63.57
CA MET A 1 26.09 3.29 -62.37
C MET A 1 25.97 4.45 -61.37
N LYS A 2 25.44 4.15 -60.17
CA LYS A 2 25.47 4.94 -58.91
C LYS A 2 26.64 5.95 -58.83
N LEU A 3 26.55 7.15 -58.23
CA LEU A 3 25.97 7.50 -56.93
C LEU A 3 25.86 9.04 -56.75
N GLN A 4 25.02 9.45 -55.81
CA GLN A 4 24.81 10.80 -55.25
C GLN A 4 26.08 11.43 -54.67
N ILE A 5 26.21 12.76 -54.80
CA ILE A 5 26.95 13.62 -53.89
C ILE A 5 26.06 14.83 -53.59
N PHE A 6 25.55 14.93 -52.37
CA PHE A 6 25.31 16.23 -51.73
C PHE A 6 25.51 16.11 -50.21
N SER A 7 26.47 16.91 -49.76
CA SER A 7 26.58 17.61 -48.48
C SER A 7 26.69 16.85 -47.16
N LEU A 8 27.91 16.94 -46.63
CA LEU A 8 28.24 17.02 -45.20
C LEU A 8 27.35 18.02 -44.46
N ILE A 9 26.70 17.58 -43.38
CA ILE A 9 26.51 18.37 -42.15
C ILE A 9 26.83 17.48 -40.96
N ALA A 10 27.51 18.09 -40.01
CA ALA A 10 28.20 17.54 -38.87
C ALA A 10 27.29 16.98 -37.76
N LEU A 11 27.91 16.14 -36.92
CA LEU A 11 27.67 15.95 -35.49
C LEU A 11 26.29 15.43 -35.04
N PHE A 12 26.20 14.11 -34.80
CA PHE A 12 25.28 13.56 -33.81
C PHE A 12 25.91 12.37 -33.10
N LEU A 13 26.39 12.58 -31.88
CA LEU A 13 26.19 11.69 -30.73
C LEU A 13 26.26 12.59 -29.48
N PRO A 14 25.21 12.59 -28.67
CA PRO A 14 25.44 12.13 -27.31
C PRO A 14 24.38 11.13 -26.85
N LEU A 15 24.90 10.05 -26.23
CA LEU A 15 24.44 9.40 -25.01
C LEU A 15 22.96 9.59 -24.62
N GLN A 16 22.20 8.48 -24.71
CA GLN A 16 20.85 8.34 -24.18
C GLN A 16 20.79 8.65 -22.68
N ALA A 17 20.01 9.68 -22.34
CA ALA A 17 19.62 10.02 -20.97
C ALA A 17 18.41 9.17 -20.52
N ASP A 18 18.38 8.94 -19.21
CA ASP A 18 17.49 8.09 -18.41
C ASP A 18 15.97 8.34 -18.62
N ASN A 19 15.21 7.28 -18.81
CA ASN A 19 13.79 7.25 -19.20
C ASN A 19 12.82 7.40 -18.00
N ARG A 20 13.27 7.99 -16.88
CA ARG A 20 12.49 8.18 -15.65
C ARG A 20 11.71 9.50 -15.63
N ASP A 21 12.23 10.55 -16.27
CA ASP A 21 11.59 11.86 -16.32
C ASP A 21 10.44 11.92 -17.33
N ASP A 22 10.52 11.12 -18.40
CA ASP A 22 9.52 11.09 -19.48
C ASP A 22 8.18 10.49 -19.01
N ALA A 23 8.24 9.46 -18.15
CA ALA A 23 7.05 8.81 -17.60
C ALA A 23 6.30 9.65 -16.53
N TYR A 24 6.97 10.63 -15.91
CA TYR A 24 6.35 11.62 -15.02
C TYR A 24 5.81 12.80 -15.83
N ALA A 25 6.58 13.29 -16.82
CA ALA A 25 6.17 14.36 -17.72
C ALA A 25 4.93 13.99 -18.56
N GLN A 26 4.88 12.79 -19.12
CA GLN A 26 3.72 12.28 -19.88
C GLN A 26 2.47 12.14 -19.00
N ARG A 27 2.64 11.74 -17.73
CA ARG A 27 1.54 11.66 -16.75
C ARG A 27 1.02 13.03 -16.34
N LYS A 28 1.92 13.99 -16.13
CA LYS A 28 1.58 15.38 -15.83
C LYS A 28 0.90 16.07 -17.02
N GLN A 29 1.33 15.78 -18.24
CA GLN A 29 0.65 16.24 -19.46
C GLN A 29 -0.73 15.62 -19.64
N TRP A 30 -0.89 14.32 -19.37
CA TRP A 30 -2.20 13.66 -19.38
C TRP A 30 -3.14 14.27 -18.32
N TYR A 31 -2.64 14.49 -17.09
CA TYR A 31 -3.39 15.18 -16.04
C TYR A 31 -3.77 16.62 -16.41
N ASN A 32 -2.84 17.39 -16.99
CA ASN A 32 -3.08 18.75 -17.50
C ASN A 32 -3.98 18.77 -18.75
N SER A 33 -4.10 17.66 -19.49
CA SER A 33 -5.02 17.53 -20.62
C SER A 33 -6.45 17.27 -20.14
N ILE A 34 -6.61 16.51 -19.05
CA ILE A 34 -7.89 16.31 -18.36
C ILE A 34 -8.32 17.63 -17.69
N ALA A 35 -7.41 18.33 -17.00
CA ALA A 35 -7.67 19.62 -16.38
C ALA A 35 -8.05 20.72 -17.39
N ARG A 36 -7.61 20.61 -18.65
CA ARG A 36 -8.00 21.53 -19.75
C ARG A 36 -9.30 21.14 -20.45
N HIS A 37 -9.84 19.95 -20.20
CA HIS A 37 -11.18 19.55 -20.64
C HIS A 37 -12.24 19.73 -19.53
N GLU A 38 -11.85 20.27 -18.36
CA GLU A 38 -12.75 20.66 -17.27
C GLU A 38 -13.38 22.05 -17.42
N GLN A 39 -13.34 22.67 -18.61
CA GLN A 39 -14.04 23.93 -18.88
C GLN A 39 -15.47 23.77 -19.44
N ALA A 40 -16.05 22.58 -19.39
CA ALA A 40 -17.43 22.38 -19.85
C ALA A 40 -18.19 21.32 -19.03
N TYR A 41 -18.36 21.54 -17.71
CA TYR A 41 -19.41 20.83 -16.96
C TYR A 41 -20.10 21.74 -15.93
N PRO A 42 -21.45 21.69 -15.81
CA PRO A 42 -22.23 22.71 -15.14
C PRO A 42 -22.41 22.42 -13.63
N GLN A 43 -22.20 23.44 -12.79
CA GLN A 43 -22.96 23.80 -11.58
C GLN A 43 -23.25 22.75 -10.46
N TRP A 44 -22.62 21.57 -10.40
CA TRP A 44 -22.91 20.57 -9.35
C TRP A 44 -21.69 20.05 -8.56
N ARG A 45 -20.72 20.90 -8.22
CA ARG A 45 -19.64 20.53 -7.29
C ARG A 45 -19.33 21.63 -6.29
N THR A 46 -20.04 21.61 -5.16
CA THR A 46 -19.55 21.95 -3.81
C THR A 46 -20.69 21.71 -2.81
N VAL A 47 -20.87 20.49 -2.31
CA VAL A 47 -21.93 20.24 -1.30
C VAL A 47 -21.37 19.95 0.10
N CYS A 48 -20.08 19.60 0.21
CA CYS A 48 -19.46 19.29 1.49
C CYS A 48 -18.15 20.08 1.69
N ASP A 49 -18.17 21.01 2.64
CA ASP A 49 -17.03 21.79 3.15
C ASP A 49 -16.42 21.19 4.43
N ILE A 50 -16.91 20.01 4.83
CA ILE A 50 -16.49 19.28 6.03
C ILE A 50 -15.45 18.23 5.65
N PRO A 51 -14.29 18.17 6.36
CA PRO A 51 -13.29 17.13 6.16
C PRO A 51 -13.90 15.71 6.25
N PRO A 52 -13.47 14.77 5.40
CA PRO A 52 -13.99 13.40 5.38
C PRO A 52 -14.00 12.68 6.73
N ASP A 53 -12.99 12.94 7.56
CA ASP A 53 -12.88 12.38 8.91
C ASP A 53 -14.05 12.73 9.84
N LEU A 54 -14.80 13.79 9.52
CA LEU A 54 -15.90 14.32 10.34
C LEU A 54 -17.28 13.98 9.76
N TRP A 55 -17.36 13.37 8.57
CA TRP A 55 -18.66 13.10 7.93
C TRP A 55 -19.57 12.24 8.80
N CYS A 56 -19.03 11.26 9.52
CA CYS A 56 -19.81 10.34 10.36
C CYS A 56 -19.93 10.79 11.81
N ASP A 57 -19.49 11.99 12.18
CA ASP A 57 -19.60 12.50 13.55
C ASP A 57 -21.01 13.03 13.87
N SER A 58 -21.76 13.51 12.87
CA SER A 58 -23.16 13.91 13.02
C SER A 58 -24.03 13.34 11.89
N PHE A 59 -25.34 13.23 12.14
CA PHE A 59 -26.29 12.82 11.09
C PHE A 59 -26.36 13.89 9.99
N ASP A 60 -26.40 15.17 10.39
CA ASP A 60 -26.50 16.30 9.46
C ASP A 60 -25.29 16.40 8.53
N ALA A 61 -24.07 16.17 9.03
CA ALA A 61 -22.85 16.15 8.22
C ALA A 61 -22.88 14.97 7.22
N ALA A 62 -23.25 13.77 7.68
CA ALA A 62 -23.36 12.60 6.83
C ALA A 62 -24.41 12.79 5.72
N GLN A 63 -25.53 13.45 6.05
CA GLN A 63 -26.59 13.77 5.11
C GLN A 63 -26.15 14.82 4.09
N ARG A 64 -25.58 15.93 4.55
CA ARG A 64 -25.07 17.01 3.69
C ARG A 64 -24.00 16.51 2.73
N CYS A 65 -23.14 15.61 3.18
CA CYS A 65 -22.06 15.06 2.39
C CYS A 65 -22.45 13.80 1.59
N GLY A 66 -23.72 13.37 1.65
CA GLY A 66 -24.23 12.24 0.87
C GLY A 66 -23.66 10.87 1.26
N VAL A 67 -23.15 10.73 2.48
CA VAL A 67 -22.49 9.51 2.99
C VAL A 67 -23.26 8.83 4.12
N LEU A 68 -24.56 9.11 4.22
CA LEU A 68 -25.48 8.57 5.23
C LEU A 68 -25.40 7.05 5.34
N HIS A 69 -25.50 6.34 4.22
CA HIS A 69 -25.47 4.88 4.20
C HIS A 69 -24.11 4.33 4.69
N GLN A 70 -23.01 4.95 4.29
CA GLN A 70 -21.65 4.61 4.69
C GLN A 70 -21.46 4.83 6.20
N CYS A 71 -21.93 5.96 6.73
CA CYS A 71 -21.87 6.26 8.15
C CYS A 71 -22.79 5.36 8.99
N GLU A 72 -23.97 5.00 8.48
CA GLU A 72 -24.84 4.02 9.13
C GLU A 72 -24.21 2.64 9.16
N GLN A 73 -23.62 2.18 8.05
CA GLN A 73 -22.91 0.91 7.99
C GLN A 73 -21.71 0.90 8.95
N PHE A 74 -20.94 1.98 8.97
CA PHE A 74 -19.83 2.18 9.92
C PHE A 74 -20.30 2.11 11.38
N ARG A 75 -21.39 2.83 11.72
CA ARG A 75 -21.97 2.88 13.08
C ARG A 75 -22.65 1.56 13.49
N ARG A 76 -23.29 0.86 12.55
CA ARG A 76 -23.98 -0.43 12.80
C ARG A 76 -23.00 -1.59 12.90
N SER A 77 -21.84 -1.48 12.24
CA SER A 77 -20.82 -2.50 12.38
C SER A 77 -20.19 -2.38 13.78
N ARG A 78 -20.66 -3.20 14.73
CA ARG A 78 -19.87 -3.57 15.93
C ARG A 78 -18.66 -4.44 15.57
N ARG A 79 -18.20 -4.36 14.32
CA ARG A 79 -17.14 -5.18 13.77
C ARG A 79 -15.82 -4.55 14.17
N THR A 80 -14.85 -5.41 14.45
CA THR A 80 -13.46 -5.02 14.62
C THR A 80 -13.06 -4.11 13.46
N ILE A 81 -12.43 -2.97 13.76
CA ILE A 81 -11.99 -2.04 12.71
C ILE A 81 -10.90 -2.76 11.92
N LYS A 82 -11.14 -2.98 10.63
CA LYS A 82 -10.16 -3.61 9.76
C LYS A 82 -9.16 -2.56 9.29
N LEU A 83 -7.90 -2.74 9.66
CA LEU A 83 -6.78 -1.96 9.15
C LEU A 83 -6.02 -2.81 8.15
N THR A 84 -5.95 -2.36 6.90
CA THR A 84 -5.12 -3.00 5.87
C THR A 84 -3.91 -2.13 5.61
N LEU A 85 -2.71 -2.69 5.72
CA LEU A 85 -1.47 -2.05 5.31
C LEU A 85 -0.98 -2.67 4.00
N ILE A 86 -0.87 -1.85 2.97
CA ILE A 86 -0.22 -2.20 1.70
C ILE A 86 1.17 -1.57 1.71
N TYR A 87 2.20 -2.40 1.50
CA TYR A 87 3.59 -2.00 1.69
C TYR A 87 4.54 -2.76 0.75
N GLU A 88 5.76 -2.27 0.64
CA GLU A 88 6.91 -2.91 -0.04
C GLU A 88 7.96 -3.24 1.01
N ALA A 89 8.52 -4.44 0.96
CA ALA A 89 9.80 -4.71 1.60
C ALA A 89 10.88 -3.78 1.01
N LEU A 90 11.90 -3.39 1.79
CA LEU A 90 12.94 -2.42 1.41
C LEU A 90 12.48 -0.97 1.13
N CYS A 91 11.19 -0.65 1.11
CA CYS A 91 10.76 0.75 1.07
C CYS A 91 11.07 1.44 2.41
N PRO A 92 11.91 2.49 2.46
CA PRO A 92 12.34 3.09 3.73
C PRO A 92 11.20 3.61 4.61
N TYR A 93 10.14 4.14 3.99
CA TYR A 93 8.96 4.61 4.71
C TYR A 93 8.12 3.45 5.25
N CYS A 94 7.98 2.36 4.49
CA CYS A 94 7.29 1.15 4.93
C CYS A 94 8.02 0.52 6.11
N GLN A 95 9.35 0.38 6.00
CA GLN A 95 10.20 -0.15 7.07
C GLN A 95 10.05 0.68 8.34
N ARG A 96 10.22 2.00 8.25
CA ARG A 96 10.07 2.89 9.40
C ARG A 96 8.70 2.75 10.06
N PHE A 97 7.63 2.68 9.27
CA PHE A 97 6.27 2.50 9.78
C PHE A 97 6.09 1.16 10.50
N ILE A 98 6.45 0.06 9.85
CA ILE A 98 6.32 -1.29 10.41
C ILE A 98 7.12 -1.44 11.70
N ILE A 99 8.37 -0.97 11.67
CA ILE A 99 9.34 -1.15 12.75
C ILE A 99 8.99 -0.31 13.99
N ASN A 100 8.60 0.95 13.80
CA ASN A 100 8.46 1.91 14.90
C ASN A 100 7.02 2.12 15.36
N HIS A 101 6.04 1.85 14.50
CA HIS A 101 4.66 2.27 14.73
C HIS A 101 3.66 1.12 14.72
N LEU A 102 3.71 0.26 13.70
CA LEU A 102 2.70 -0.78 13.49
C LEU A 102 2.62 -1.76 14.67
N GLY A 103 3.77 -2.20 15.22
CA GLY A 103 3.82 -3.10 16.37
C GLY A 103 3.12 -2.52 17.61
N ASN A 104 3.41 -1.26 17.92
CA ASN A 104 2.81 -0.54 19.05
C ASN A 104 1.29 -0.34 18.85
N LEU A 105 0.89 0.06 17.65
CA LEU A 105 -0.52 0.23 17.28
C LEU A 105 -1.28 -1.09 17.42
N TYR A 106 -0.76 -2.18 16.85
CA TYR A 106 -1.40 -3.49 16.92
C TYR A 106 -1.49 -4.01 18.36
N HIS A 107 -0.47 -3.77 19.18
CA HIS A 107 -0.50 -4.15 20.60
C HIS A 107 -1.57 -3.37 21.36
N GLN A 108 -1.63 -2.04 21.18
CA GLN A 108 -2.56 -1.17 21.90
C GLN A 108 -4.03 -1.47 21.57
N PHE A 109 -4.35 -1.79 20.32
CA PHE A 109 -5.72 -2.04 19.87
C PHE A 109 -6.02 -3.53 19.65
N ARG A 110 -5.21 -4.42 20.23
CA ARG A 110 -5.38 -5.86 20.12
C ARG A 110 -6.80 -6.28 20.52
N GLY A 111 -7.44 -7.10 19.68
CA GLY A 111 -8.82 -7.57 19.89
C GLY A 111 -9.91 -6.55 19.54
N GLN A 112 -9.54 -5.31 19.19
CA GLN A 112 -10.46 -4.27 18.71
C GLN A 112 -10.28 -3.98 17.21
N ILE A 113 -9.09 -4.29 16.68
CA ILE A 113 -8.79 -4.19 15.25
C ILE A 113 -8.51 -5.56 14.65
N GLU A 114 -8.84 -5.69 13.37
CA GLU A 114 -8.37 -6.74 12.49
C GLU A 114 -7.25 -6.16 11.62
N LEU A 115 -6.05 -6.72 11.66
CA LEU A 115 -4.92 -6.22 10.86
C LEU A 115 -4.70 -7.14 9.65
N GLU A 116 -4.78 -6.58 8.45
CA GLU A 116 -4.39 -7.21 7.18
C GLU A 116 -3.07 -6.59 6.70
N LEU A 117 -2.11 -7.41 6.28
CA LEU A 117 -0.83 -6.97 5.72
C LEU A 117 -0.72 -7.48 4.29
N VAL A 118 -0.38 -6.61 3.35
CA VAL A 118 -0.30 -6.91 1.91
C VAL A 118 1.07 -6.47 1.39
N PRO A 119 2.06 -7.39 1.33
CA PRO A 119 3.39 -7.11 0.78
C PRO A 119 3.37 -7.12 -0.75
N TRP A 120 3.24 -5.94 -1.36
CA TRP A 120 3.25 -5.73 -2.81
C TRP A 120 3.59 -4.29 -3.17
N GLY A 121 2.82 -3.35 -2.63
CA GLY A 121 2.89 -1.91 -2.89
C GLY A 121 2.86 -1.53 -4.37
N ASN A 122 3.91 -0.91 -4.88
CA ASN A 122 4.00 -0.45 -6.26
C ASN A 122 4.74 -1.44 -7.18
N SER A 123 4.93 -2.69 -6.74
CA SER A 123 5.39 -3.77 -7.60
C SER A 123 4.49 -3.90 -8.84
N ARG A 124 5.07 -4.30 -9.96
CA ARG A 124 4.39 -4.40 -11.26
C ARG A 124 4.26 -5.86 -11.66
N LEU A 125 3.06 -6.26 -12.03
CA LEU A 125 2.80 -7.54 -12.68
C LEU A 125 2.80 -7.33 -14.20
N LEU A 126 3.77 -7.92 -14.90
CA LEU A 126 3.91 -7.82 -16.35
C LEU A 126 2.97 -8.82 -17.07
N ARG A 127 2.81 -8.64 -18.39
CA ARG A 127 1.88 -9.45 -19.21
C ARG A 127 2.27 -10.92 -19.29
N ASP A 128 3.56 -11.22 -19.18
CA ASP A 128 4.13 -12.57 -19.16
C ASP A 128 4.03 -13.24 -17.78
N GLY A 129 3.44 -12.56 -16.78
CA GLY A 129 3.37 -13.03 -15.40
C GLY A 129 4.58 -12.64 -14.55
N THR A 130 5.63 -12.05 -15.14
CA THR A 130 6.83 -11.62 -14.42
C THR A 130 6.49 -10.49 -13.43
N ILE A 131 7.04 -10.59 -12.22
CA ILE A 131 6.89 -9.56 -11.18
C ILE A 131 8.14 -8.68 -11.19
N LYS A 132 7.96 -7.36 -11.18
CA LYS A 132 9.05 -6.39 -11.02
C LYS A 132 8.80 -5.49 -9.82
N CYS A 133 9.73 -5.50 -8.88
CA CYS A 133 9.70 -4.66 -7.69
C CYS A 133 10.58 -3.41 -7.86
N ASN A 134 10.29 -2.34 -7.11
CA ASN A 134 10.98 -1.06 -7.28
C ASN A 134 12.44 -1.10 -6.84
N HIS A 135 12.74 -1.88 -5.80
CA HIS A 135 14.07 -2.07 -5.24
C HIS A 135 14.71 -3.39 -5.71
N GLY A 136 14.24 -3.95 -6.83
CA GLY A 136 14.81 -5.14 -7.46
C GLY A 136 14.41 -6.47 -6.82
N GLU A 137 15.15 -7.53 -7.15
CA GLU A 137 14.78 -8.91 -6.81
C GLU A 137 14.73 -9.17 -5.29
N VAL A 138 15.59 -8.51 -4.51
CA VAL A 138 15.62 -8.66 -3.04
C VAL A 138 14.30 -8.23 -2.42
N GLU A 139 13.68 -7.14 -2.92
CA GLU A 139 12.34 -6.74 -2.49
C GLU A 139 11.29 -7.78 -2.90
N CYS A 140 11.35 -8.28 -4.14
CA CYS A 140 10.41 -9.29 -4.62
C CYS A 140 10.45 -10.55 -3.75
N ASP A 141 11.64 -11.03 -3.43
CA ASP A 141 11.85 -12.17 -2.54
C ASP A 141 11.36 -11.90 -1.12
N ALA A 142 11.64 -10.72 -0.57
CA ALA A 142 11.16 -10.33 0.74
C ALA A 142 9.62 -10.24 0.78
N ASN A 143 8.99 -9.64 -0.24
CA ASN A 143 7.53 -9.58 -0.37
C ASN A 143 6.92 -11.00 -0.45
N ARG A 144 7.55 -11.90 -1.22
CA ARG A 144 7.16 -13.31 -1.34
C ARG A 144 7.23 -14.03 0.01
N LEU A 145 8.35 -13.86 0.73
CA LEU A 145 8.55 -14.48 2.04
C LEU A 145 7.52 -13.98 3.07
N HIS A 146 7.26 -12.67 3.11
CA HIS A 146 6.20 -12.09 3.95
C HIS A 146 4.83 -12.68 3.61
N GLY A 147 4.51 -12.84 2.32
CA GLY A 147 3.30 -13.52 1.87
C GLY A 147 3.19 -14.94 2.42
N CYS A 148 4.26 -15.73 2.35
CA CYS A 148 4.31 -17.09 2.90
C CYS A 148 4.16 -17.15 4.42
N VAL A 149 4.73 -16.19 5.15
CA VAL A 149 4.53 -16.10 6.61
C VAL A 149 3.05 -15.83 6.92
N LEU A 150 2.43 -14.88 6.22
CA LEU A 150 1.03 -14.49 6.41
C LEU A 150 0.03 -15.58 5.99
N ASP A 151 0.40 -16.43 5.03
CA ASP A 151 -0.39 -17.61 4.64
C ASP A 151 -0.29 -18.75 5.68
N THR A 152 0.86 -18.86 6.35
CA THR A 152 1.14 -19.97 7.27
C THR A 152 0.66 -19.70 8.70
N VAL A 153 0.78 -18.47 9.18
CA VAL A 153 0.47 -18.11 10.59
C VAL A 153 -0.44 -16.89 10.70
N LYS A 154 -1.22 -16.82 11.78
CA LYS A 154 -2.06 -15.66 12.08
C LYS A 154 -1.19 -14.40 12.25
N VAL A 155 -1.74 -13.23 11.88
CA VAL A 155 -1.04 -11.94 11.92
C VAL A 155 -0.40 -11.63 13.29
N LYS A 156 -1.04 -12.04 14.39
CA LYS A 156 -0.48 -11.89 15.74
C LYS A 156 0.90 -12.58 15.94
N HIS A 157 1.17 -13.64 15.19
CA HIS A 157 2.43 -14.38 15.18
C HIS A 157 3.34 -13.97 14.02
N ALA A 158 2.77 -13.57 12.86
CA ALA A 158 3.53 -13.08 11.73
C ALA A 158 4.21 -11.73 12.03
N LEU A 159 3.51 -10.82 12.71
CA LEU A 159 3.96 -9.44 12.87
C LEU A 159 5.32 -9.30 13.59
N PRO A 160 5.61 -10.01 14.70
CA PRO A 160 6.94 -9.99 15.30
C PRO A 160 8.06 -10.44 14.35
N PHE A 161 7.81 -11.47 13.52
CA PHE A 161 8.75 -11.91 12.50
C PHE A 161 8.97 -10.81 11.46
N ILE A 162 7.90 -10.23 10.90
CA ILE A 162 7.98 -9.17 9.88
C ILE A 162 8.74 -7.95 10.42
N ILE A 163 8.48 -7.53 11.67
CA ILE A 163 9.21 -6.41 12.30
C ILE A 163 10.71 -6.73 12.43
N CYS A 164 11.06 -7.93 12.87
CA CYS A 164 12.45 -8.36 12.94
C CYS A 164 13.09 -8.38 11.55
N PHE A 165 12.40 -8.96 10.58
CA PHE A 165 12.89 -9.16 9.22
C PHE A 165 13.14 -7.82 8.52
N GLU A 166 12.19 -6.87 8.61
CA GLU A 166 12.36 -5.52 8.03
C GLU A 166 13.55 -4.77 8.65
N ARG A 167 13.84 -4.97 9.95
CA ARG A 167 15.05 -4.42 10.58
C ARG A 167 16.32 -5.09 10.02
N ALA A 168 16.31 -6.42 9.94
CA ALA A 168 17.48 -7.21 9.57
C ALA A 168 17.82 -7.16 8.07
N LEU A 169 16.85 -6.86 7.22
CA LEU A 169 17.03 -6.80 5.76
C LEU A 169 17.85 -5.60 5.30
N VAL A 170 17.92 -4.53 6.09
CA VAL A 170 18.69 -3.32 5.76
C VAL A 170 20.18 -3.65 5.67
N GLY A 171 20.72 -3.69 4.44
CA GLY A 171 22.12 -4.05 4.19
C GLY A 171 22.41 -5.55 4.26
N SER A 172 21.39 -6.41 4.15
CA SER A 172 21.51 -7.86 4.25
C SER A 172 20.79 -8.58 3.12
N THR A 173 20.94 -9.89 3.04
CA THR A 173 20.18 -10.74 2.11
C THR A 173 18.90 -11.25 2.75
N VAL A 174 17.92 -11.64 1.92
CA VAL A 174 16.68 -12.28 2.38
C VAL A 174 16.98 -13.53 3.21
N GLU A 175 17.93 -14.36 2.78
CA GLU A 175 18.31 -15.59 3.48
C GLU A 175 18.88 -15.29 4.88
N ALA A 176 19.80 -14.32 4.98
CA ALA A 176 20.39 -13.96 6.26
C ALA A 176 19.36 -13.37 7.23
N ALA A 177 18.49 -12.47 6.75
CA ALA A 177 17.41 -11.90 7.55
C ALA A 177 16.38 -12.97 7.98
N PHE A 178 16.05 -13.91 7.09
CA PHE A 178 15.12 -15.00 7.36
C PHE A 178 15.67 -15.94 8.45
N GLN A 179 16.95 -16.31 8.37
CA GLN A 179 17.61 -17.10 9.39
C GLN A 179 17.69 -16.36 10.73
N HIS A 180 18.11 -15.09 10.71
CA HIS A 180 18.23 -14.26 11.91
C HIS A 180 16.90 -14.16 12.68
N CYS A 181 15.79 -13.98 11.97
CA CYS A 181 14.46 -13.81 12.57
C CYS A 181 13.68 -15.11 12.76
N SER A 182 14.25 -16.26 12.42
CA SER A 182 13.59 -17.57 12.44
C SER A 182 13.01 -17.97 13.79
N GLY A 183 13.55 -17.44 14.90
CA GLY A 183 13.05 -17.68 16.26
C GLY A 183 11.57 -17.38 16.44
N PHE A 184 11.04 -16.35 15.76
CA PHE A 184 9.61 -15.97 15.84
C PHE A 184 8.66 -16.96 15.16
N ILE A 185 9.19 -17.79 14.26
CA ILE A 185 8.42 -18.74 13.43
C ILE A 185 9.01 -20.15 13.50
N ARG A 186 9.74 -20.48 14.59
CA ARG A 186 10.55 -21.70 14.71
C ARG A 186 9.81 -22.98 14.32
N HIS A 187 8.55 -23.10 14.74
CA HIS A 187 7.70 -24.27 14.46
C HIS A 187 7.18 -24.35 13.01
N HIS A 188 7.27 -23.25 12.26
CA HIS A 188 6.76 -23.13 10.89
C HIS A 188 7.87 -22.85 9.86
N TYR A 189 9.13 -22.72 10.29
CA TYR A 189 10.26 -22.33 9.43
C TYR A 189 10.35 -23.18 8.16
N ARG A 190 10.30 -24.52 8.28
CA ARG A 190 10.38 -25.43 7.13
C ARG A 190 9.19 -25.28 6.18
N THR A 191 7.99 -25.08 6.71
CA THR A 191 6.77 -24.88 5.91
C THR A 191 6.82 -23.56 5.15
N ILE A 192 7.23 -22.48 5.83
CA ILE A 192 7.41 -21.16 5.22
C ILE A 192 8.49 -21.18 4.15
N ARG A 193 9.64 -21.83 4.42
CA ARG A 193 10.71 -21.98 3.43
C ARG A 193 10.23 -22.72 2.18
N ARG A 194 9.51 -23.84 2.35
CA ARG A 194 8.93 -24.57 1.22
C ARG A 194 7.95 -23.70 0.43
N CYS A 195 7.11 -22.92 1.10
CA CYS A 195 6.23 -21.96 0.43
C CYS A 195 7.03 -20.96 -0.41
N PHE A 196 8.06 -20.35 0.19
CA PHE A 196 8.90 -19.34 -0.44
C PHE A 196 9.61 -19.86 -1.71
N GLU A 197 10.09 -21.10 -1.66
CA GLU A 197 10.79 -21.78 -2.76
C GLU A 197 9.86 -22.44 -3.80
N SER A 198 8.53 -22.28 -3.66
CA SER A 198 7.54 -22.97 -4.50
C SER A 198 6.62 -22.02 -5.28
N GLU A 199 5.87 -22.59 -6.22
CA GLU A 199 4.79 -21.92 -6.94
C GLU A 199 3.78 -21.22 -6.01
N ARG A 200 3.56 -21.76 -4.80
CA ARG A 200 2.66 -21.15 -3.81
C ARG A 200 3.12 -19.74 -3.42
N GLY A 201 4.42 -19.51 -3.27
CA GLY A 201 4.97 -18.19 -2.99
C GLY A 201 4.65 -17.19 -4.09
N ILE A 202 4.80 -17.61 -5.35
CA ILE A 202 4.48 -16.80 -6.53
C ILE A 202 2.98 -16.47 -6.57
N GLN A 203 2.12 -17.47 -6.36
CA GLN A 203 0.66 -17.28 -6.30
C GLN A 203 0.24 -16.29 -5.21
N LEU A 204 0.91 -16.28 -4.06
CA LEU A 204 0.65 -15.32 -2.99
C LEU A 204 1.03 -13.89 -3.39
N GLN A 205 2.09 -13.70 -4.19
CA GLN A 205 2.42 -12.40 -4.76
C GLN A 205 1.35 -11.93 -5.76
N HIS A 206 0.85 -12.81 -6.64
CA HIS A 206 -0.29 -12.47 -7.52
C HIS A 206 -1.53 -12.09 -6.72
N LYS A 207 -1.84 -12.82 -5.64
CA LYS A 207 -2.95 -12.47 -4.75
C LYS A 207 -2.76 -11.09 -4.11
N ALA A 208 -1.55 -10.75 -3.67
CA ALA A 208 -1.23 -9.45 -3.12
C ALA A 208 -1.33 -8.33 -4.18
N ALA A 209 -0.93 -8.63 -5.42
CA ALA A 209 -1.09 -7.74 -6.58
C ALA A 209 -2.57 -7.43 -6.84
N HIS A 210 -3.41 -8.46 -6.97
CA HIS A 210 -4.85 -8.30 -7.17
C HIS A 210 -5.52 -7.56 -6.02
N ARG A 211 -5.10 -7.83 -4.77
CA ARG A 211 -5.59 -7.12 -3.59
C ARG A 211 -5.24 -5.64 -3.62
N THR A 212 -4.05 -5.28 -4.09
CA THR A 212 -3.58 -3.90 -4.22
C THR A 212 -4.30 -3.18 -5.37
N MET A 213 -4.47 -3.82 -6.52
CA MET A 213 -5.15 -3.25 -7.69
C MET A 213 -6.67 -3.12 -7.53
N SER A 214 -7.28 -3.88 -6.62
CA SER A 214 -8.71 -3.79 -6.33
C SER A 214 -9.09 -2.63 -5.41
N VAL A 215 -8.10 -1.91 -4.87
CA VAL A 215 -8.34 -0.75 -4.01
C VAL A 215 -9.02 0.37 -4.80
N ARG A 216 -10.01 0.99 -4.15
CA ARG A 216 -10.85 2.08 -4.67
C ARG A 216 -10.94 3.20 -3.63
N PRO A 217 -11.29 4.44 -4.01
CA PRO A 217 -11.61 4.89 -5.37
C PRO A 217 -10.37 5.09 -6.25
N ASN A 218 -9.21 5.37 -5.66
CA ASN A 218 -8.00 5.75 -6.38
C ASN A 218 -6.95 4.62 -6.36
N PRO A 219 -6.16 4.48 -7.44
CA PRO A 219 -5.04 3.55 -7.45
C PRO A 219 -3.98 3.97 -6.42
N ILE A 220 -3.27 2.99 -5.88
CA ILE A 220 -2.14 3.23 -4.97
C ILE A 220 -0.95 3.70 -5.80
N VAL A 221 -0.44 4.88 -5.43
CA VAL A 221 0.72 5.51 -6.08
C VAL A 221 1.93 5.60 -5.13
N GLU A 222 1.70 5.45 -3.82
CA GLU A 222 2.69 5.60 -2.77
C GLU A 222 2.41 4.64 -1.61
N VAL A 223 3.46 4.11 -0.99
CA VAL A 223 3.40 3.24 0.19
C VAL A 223 4.31 3.76 1.31
N PRO A 224 4.02 3.48 2.60
CA PRO A 224 2.99 2.58 3.14
C PRO A 224 1.57 3.15 3.02
N TYR A 225 0.62 2.37 2.52
CA TYR A 225 -0.77 2.79 2.32
C TYR A 225 -1.72 2.08 3.28
N ILE A 226 -2.61 2.83 3.94
CA ILE A 226 -3.54 2.29 4.92
C ILE A 226 -4.99 2.40 4.46
N LEU A 227 -5.71 1.29 4.53
CA LEU A 227 -7.16 1.25 4.41
C LEU A 227 -7.79 1.01 5.77
N ILE A 228 -8.92 1.69 6.00
CA ILE A 228 -9.74 1.56 7.19
C ILE A 228 -11.10 1.02 6.72
N ASN A 229 -11.43 -0.20 7.13
CA ASN A 229 -12.59 -0.94 6.63
C ASN A 229 -12.67 -0.98 5.10
N ASP A 230 -11.52 -1.22 4.46
CA ASP A 230 -11.35 -1.27 3.00
C ASP A 230 -11.51 0.08 2.27
N TYR A 231 -11.63 1.20 2.99
CA TYR A 231 -11.65 2.56 2.43
C TYR A 231 -10.35 3.31 2.69
N SER A 232 -9.93 4.11 1.71
CA SER A 232 -8.85 5.07 1.91
C SER A 232 -9.33 6.24 2.77
N PRO A 233 -8.58 6.63 3.82
CA PRO A 233 -8.87 7.84 4.58
C PRO A 233 -8.52 9.14 3.83
N ASN A 234 -7.76 9.08 2.72
CA ASN A 234 -7.39 10.27 1.93
C ASN A 234 -7.72 10.07 0.43
N THR A 235 -8.29 11.11 -0.19
CA THR A 235 -8.66 11.13 -1.61
C THR A 235 -7.51 11.55 -2.52
N ASP A 236 -6.52 12.31 -2.04
CA ASP A 236 -5.60 13.02 -2.92
C ASP A 236 -4.11 12.67 -2.72
N THR A 237 -3.68 12.28 -1.52
CA THR A 237 -2.27 11.90 -1.22
C THR A 237 -2.15 10.96 -0.01
N ASN A 238 -1.14 10.10 0.04
CA ASN A 238 -0.97 9.14 1.15
C ASN A 238 -0.04 9.70 2.26
N ASN A 239 -0.31 10.92 2.72
CA ASN A 239 0.39 11.46 3.90
C ASN A 239 -0.11 10.76 5.16
N LEU A 240 0.48 9.61 5.46
CA LEU A 240 0.13 8.81 6.62
C LEU A 240 0.60 9.48 7.93
N ASN A 241 -0.27 10.25 8.56
CA ASN A 241 -0.01 10.73 9.91
C ASN A 241 -0.34 9.63 10.92
N VAL A 242 0.70 8.92 11.38
CA VAL A 242 0.58 7.82 12.35
C VAL A 242 -0.07 8.29 13.66
N PHE A 243 0.24 9.50 14.13
CA PHE A 243 -0.37 10.05 15.34
C PHE A 243 -1.87 10.27 15.12
N ALA A 244 -2.26 10.79 13.97
CA ALA A 244 -3.67 10.91 13.61
C ALA A 244 -4.36 9.55 13.61
N LEU A 245 -3.77 8.51 13.00
CA LEU A 245 -4.35 7.16 13.00
C LEU A 245 -4.61 6.62 14.42
N GLN A 246 -3.63 6.77 15.32
CA GLN A 246 -3.79 6.33 16.71
C GLN A 246 -4.89 7.11 17.44
N HIS A 247 -5.00 8.42 17.22
CA HIS A 247 -6.05 9.26 17.80
C HIS A 247 -7.44 8.94 17.22
N LEU A 248 -7.53 8.72 15.91
CA LEU A 248 -8.77 8.33 15.23
C LEU A 248 -9.28 6.99 15.74
N LEU A 249 -8.41 5.97 15.87
CA LEU A 249 -8.77 4.68 16.45
C LEU A 249 -9.28 4.83 17.88
N LYS A 250 -8.63 5.63 18.73
CA LYS A 250 -9.13 5.93 20.09
C LYS A 250 -10.51 6.58 20.07
N LYS A 251 -10.73 7.56 19.19
CA LYS A 251 -12.01 8.27 19.04
C LYS A 251 -13.13 7.31 18.62
N TRP A 252 -12.91 6.53 17.57
CA TRP A 252 -13.89 5.58 17.04
C TRP A 252 -14.20 4.44 18.03
N LEU A 253 -13.19 3.91 18.72
CA LEU A 253 -13.42 2.86 19.71
C LEU A 253 -14.16 3.37 20.96
N ARG A 254 -13.99 4.64 21.33
CA ARG A 254 -14.81 5.28 22.39
C ARG A 254 -16.25 5.44 21.95
N SER A 255 -16.51 5.93 20.73
CA SER A 255 -17.89 6.11 20.25
C SER A 255 -18.68 4.79 20.13
N ILE A 256 -17.98 3.66 19.95
CA ILE A 256 -18.57 2.32 20.01
C ILE A 256 -18.90 1.90 21.45
N LYS A 257 -18.11 2.30 22.46
CA LYS A 257 -18.30 1.91 23.87
C LYS A 257 -19.44 2.65 24.59
N TYR A 258 -19.69 3.93 24.29
CA TYR A 258 -20.68 4.76 25.01
C TYR A 258 -22.12 4.68 24.45
N ARG A 259 -22.51 3.57 23.81
CA ARG A 259 -23.89 3.33 23.33
C ARG A 259 -24.62 2.22 24.10
N PHE A 260 -24.12 1.85 25.28
CA PHE A 260 -24.77 0.96 26.26
C PHE A 260 -24.69 1.58 27.64
#